data_AF-A0A507W789-F1
#
_entry.id   AF-A0A507W789-F1
#
_cell.length_a   1.000
_cell.length_b   1.000
_cell.length_c   1.000
_cell.angle_alpha   90.00
_cell.angle_beta   90.00
_cell.angle_gamma   90.00
#
_symmetry.space_group_name_H-M   'P 1'
#
loop_
_entity.id
_entity.type
_entity.pdbx_description
1 polymer ?
#
loop_
_entity_poly.entity_id
_entity_poly.type
_entity_poly.pdbx_seq_one_letter_code
_entity_poly.pdbx_strand_id
1 'polypeptide(L)'
;MKMWNEKGQFDYDGCVQVGTTINYGNNDSVHVTAENYTALRSVFIGRVVEVGTSYSSPAIDSMGDWFITQLNEPGMMEYVGVILVREGYAIRESDTQIRVIR
;
A
#
# COMPACT_ATOMS: atom_id res chain seq x y z
N MET A 1 12.94 -3.64 -4.36
CA MET A 1 12.53 -2.25 -4.01
C MET A 1 12.64 -1.99 -2.51
N LYS A 2 12.79 -0.74 -2.04
CA LYS A 2 12.71 -0.43 -0.59
C LYS A 2 11.25 -0.28 -0.15
N MET A 3 10.92 -0.80 1.03
CA MET A 3 9.65 -0.54 1.72
C MET A 3 9.48 0.94 2.04
N TRP A 4 8.24 1.38 2.32
CA TRP A 4 7.95 2.79 2.65
C TRP A 4 8.80 3.32 3.82
N ASN A 5 8.95 2.52 4.89
CA ASN A 5 9.75 2.87 6.06
C ASN A 5 11.27 2.70 5.87
N GLU A 6 11.71 2.28 4.68
CA GLU A 6 13.09 1.96 4.29
C GLU A 6 13.81 0.88 5.13
N LYS A 7 13.13 0.21 6.07
CA LYS A 7 13.73 -0.80 6.96
C LYS A 7 13.91 -2.16 6.30
N GLY A 8 13.32 -2.36 5.12
CA GLY A 8 13.41 -3.61 4.39
C GLY A 8 13.32 -3.43 2.88
N GLN A 9 13.55 -4.53 2.18
CA GLN A 9 13.37 -4.63 0.74
C GLN A 9 12.29 -5.64 0.41
N PHE A 10 11.62 -5.41 -0.71
CA PHE A 10 10.60 -6.29 -1.27
C PHE A 10 10.65 -6.20 -2.78
N ASP A 11 10.19 -7.22 -3.48
CA ASP A 11 9.95 -7.17 -4.91
C ASP A 11 8.51 -7.62 -5.20
N TYR A 12 8.02 -7.38 -6.40
CA TYR A 12 6.67 -7.80 -6.74
C TYR A 12 6.54 -8.16 -8.21
N ASP A 13 5.64 -9.09 -8.48
CA ASP A 13 5.19 -9.49 -9.81
C ASP A 13 3.77 -8.98 -10.06
N GLY A 14 3.42 -8.75 -11.33
CA GLY A 14 2.12 -8.20 -11.72
C GLY A 14 2.10 -6.66 -11.71
N CYS A 15 0.90 -6.09 -11.59
CA CYS A 15 0.70 -4.63 -11.54
C CYS A 15 -0.65 -4.29 -10.89
N VAL A 16 -0.86 -3.02 -10.54
CA VAL A 16 -2.09 -2.54 -9.88
C VAL A 16 -3.37 -2.93 -10.66
N GLN A 17 -3.31 -3.01 -11.99
CA GLN A 17 -4.46 -3.34 -12.83
C GLN A 17 -4.89 -4.82 -12.78
N VAL A 18 -3.94 -5.73 -12.57
CA VAL A 18 -4.20 -7.20 -12.59
C VAL A 18 -4.01 -7.85 -11.23
N GLY A 19 -3.55 -7.07 -10.25
CA GLY A 19 -3.10 -7.56 -8.95
C GLY A 19 -1.59 -7.76 -8.92
N THR A 20 -1.05 -7.79 -7.70
CA THR A 20 0.38 -7.94 -7.45
C THR A 20 0.64 -9.08 -6.48
N THR A 21 1.67 -9.86 -6.76
CA THR A 21 2.26 -10.75 -5.76
C THR A 21 3.49 -10.07 -5.19
N ILE A 22 3.46 -9.73 -3.92
CA ILE A 22 4.51 -8.98 -3.23
C ILE A 22 5.35 -9.98 -2.45
N ASN A 23 6.62 -10.10 -2.80
CA ASN A 23 7.61 -10.98 -2.20
C ASN A 23 8.45 -10.18 -1.19
N TYR A 24 8.50 -10.61 0.06
CA TYR A 24 9.20 -9.91 1.14
C TYR A 24 9.82 -10.88 2.14
N GLY A 25 10.71 -10.38 3.01
CA GLY A 25 11.35 -11.20 4.03
C GLY A 25 12.14 -12.38 3.46
N ASN A 26 12.12 -13.51 4.17
CA ASN A 26 12.78 -14.76 3.75
C ASN A 26 11.74 -15.75 3.18
N ASN A 27 11.34 -15.54 1.93
CA ASN A 27 10.36 -16.33 1.16
C ASN A 27 8.88 -16.14 1.52
N ASP A 28 8.53 -15.05 2.18
CA ASP A 28 7.12 -14.71 2.38
C ASP A 28 6.58 -13.99 1.15
N SER A 29 5.30 -14.23 0.85
CA SER A 29 4.60 -13.51 -0.21
C SER A 29 3.16 -13.24 0.16
N VAL A 30 2.63 -12.14 -0.33
CA VAL A 30 1.20 -11.83 -0.25
C VAL A 30 0.66 -11.55 -1.64
N HIS A 31 -0.60 -11.90 -1.87
CA HIS A 31 -1.29 -11.53 -3.09
C HIS A 31 -2.29 -10.41 -2.81
N VAL A 32 -2.15 -9.29 -3.52
CA VAL A 32 -3.10 -8.17 -3.50
C VAL A 32 -3.80 -8.15 -4.85
N THR A 33 -5.10 -8.43 -4.85
CA THR A 33 -5.86 -8.56 -6.10
C THR A 33 -6.14 -7.20 -6.75
N ALA A 34 -6.53 -7.21 -8.03
CA ALA A 34 -6.98 -6.01 -8.73
C ALA A 34 -8.22 -5.37 -8.06
N GLU A 35 -9.11 -6.18 -7.50
CA GLU A 35 -10.30 -5.71 -6.78
C GLU A 35 -9.90 -4.96 -5.51
N ASN A 36 -8.90 -5.46 -4.77
CA ASN A 36 -8.38 -4.78 -3.59
C ASN A 36 -7.82 -3.40 -3.94
N TYR A 37 -7.02 -3.33 -5.01
CA TYR A 37 -6.51 -2.05 -5.52
C TYR A 37 -7.63 -1.10 -5.96
N THR A 38 -8.65 -1.63 -6.64
CA THR A 38 -9.78 -0.85 -7.11
C THR A 38 -10.61 -0.31 -5.94
N ALA A 39 -10.87 -1.12 -4.92
CA ALA A 39 -11.59 -0.73 -3.72
C ALA A 39 -10.82 0.34 -2.94
N LEU A 40 -9.51 0.13 -2.70
CA LEU A 40 -8.64 1.09 -2.04
C LEU A 40 -8.64 2.43 -2.75
N ARG A 41 -8.43 2.43 -4.08
CA ARG A 41 -8.42 3.64 -4.89
C ARG A 41 -9.77 4.35 -4.87
N SER A 42 -10.87 3.61 -4.92
CA SER A 42 -12.22 4.20 -4.86
C SER A 42 -12.48 4.94 -3.54
N VAL A 43 -11.88 4.48 -2.44
CA VAL A 43 -11.99 5.14 -1.12
C VAL A 43 -11.12 6.39 -1.02
N PHE A 44 -9.95 6.38 -1.65
CA PHE A 44 -8.91 7.39 -1.42
C PHE A 44 -8.60 8.33 -2.59
N ILE A 45 -9.21 8.12 -3.77
CA ILE A 45 -8.96 8.97 -4.93
C ILE A 45 -9.19 10.46 -4.63
N GLY A 46 -8.21 11.28 -4.97
CA GLY A 46 -8.18 12.72 -4.69
C GLY A 46 -7.75 13.10 -3.27
N ARG A 47 -7.62 12.14 -2.35
CA ARG A 47 -7.25 12.39 -0.94
C ARG A 47 -5.75 12.25 -0.74
N VAL A 48 -5.21 13.03 0.20
CA VAL A 48 -3.91 12.79 0.82
C VAL A 48 -4.15 11.84 1.98
N VAL A 49 -3.43 10.72 2.02
CA VAL A 49 -3.62 9.64 2.98
C VAL A 49 -2.30 9.25 3.60
N GLU A 50 -2.34 8.92 4.89
CA GLU A 50 -1.19 8.37 5.59
C GLU A 50 -0.94 6.92 5.19
N VAL A 51 0.31 6.62 4.87
CA VAL A 51 0.83 5.28 4.54
C VAL A 51 1.45 4.61 5.77
N GLY A 52 2.10 5.36 6.67
CA GLY A 52 2.88 4.82 7.79
C GLY A 52 2.27 5.10 9.18
N THR A 53 2.76 4.55 10.31
CA THR A 53 3.79 3.52 10.60
C THR A 53 3.37 2.63 11.78
N SER A 54 2.11 2.71 12.20
CA SER A 54 1.62 2.07 13.42
C SER A 54 0.76 0.87 13.06
N TYR A 55 1.39 -0.31 13.01
CA TYR A 55 0.67 -1.57 12.74
C TYR A 55 -0.37 -1.90 13.82
N SER A 56 -0.19 -1.37 15.03
CA SER A 56 -1.05 -1.61 16.19
C SER A 56 -2.10 -0.53 16.44
N SER A 57 -1.93 0.67 15.88
CA SER A 57 -2.86 1.79 16.07
C SER A 57 -2.76 2.75 14.87
N PRO A 58 -3.21 2.33 13.68
CA PRO A 58 -3.22 3.22 12.53
C PRO A 58 -4.16 4.39 12.77
N ALA A 59 -3.88 5.53 12.14
CA ALA A 59 -4.81 6.65 12.17
C ALA A 59 -6.12 6.26 11.47
N ILE A 60 -7.25 6.71 12.01
CA ILE A 60 -8.58 6.46 11.42
C ILE A 60 -8.59 7.04 9.99
N ASP A 61 -9.20 6.31 9.05
CA ASP A 61 -9.24 6.65 7.62
C ASP A 61 -7.87 6.69 6.92
N SER A 62 -6.84 6.10 7.53
CA SER A 62 -5.55 5.88 6.87
C SER A 62 -5.56 4.65 5.97
N MET A 63 -4.51 4.51 5.15
CA MET A 63 -4.33 3.28 4.38
C MET A 63 -4.18 2.07 5.30
N GLY A 64 -3.48 2.21 6.43
CA GLY A 64 -3.32 1.13 7.41
C GLY A 64 -4.63 0.67 8.03
N ASP A 65 -5.50 1.61 8.40
CA ASP A 65 -6.85 1.31 8.92
C ASP A 65 -7.70 0.56 7.88
N TRP A 66 -7.65 1.00 6.62
CA TRP A 66 -8.32 0.30 5.52
C TRP A 66 -7.79 -1.13 5.32
N PHE A 67 -6.47 -1.34 5.38
CA PHE A 67 -5.88 -2.68 5.26
C PHE A 67 -6.25 -3.61 6.41
N ILE A 68 -6.32 -3.11 7.65
CA ILE A 68 -6.80 -3.89 8.79
C ILE A 68 -8.26 -4.26 8.61
N THR A 69 -9.12 -3.29 8.28
CA THR A 69 -10.56 -3.51 8.22
C THR A 69 -11.01 -4.36 7.04
N GLN A 70 -10.36 -4.21 5.88
CA GLN A 70 -10.77 -4.92 4.65
C GLN A 70 -10.00 -6.21 4.42
N LEU A 71 -8.72 -6.26 4.79
CA LEU A 71 -7.81 -7.36 4.42
C LEU A 71 -7.20 -8.09 5.63
N ASN A 72 -7.40 -7.59 6.85
CA ASN A 72 -6.80 -8.11 8.08
C ASN A 72 -5.25 -8.18 8.01
N GLU A 73 -4.63 -7.29 7.23
CA GLU A 73 -3.19 -7.35 6.88
C GLU A 73 -2.53 -5.96 6.95
N PRO A 74 -2.27 -5.42 8.16
CA PRO A 74 -1.73 -4.07 8.35
C PRO A 74 -0.35 -3.85 7.72
N GLY A 75 0.46 -4.91 7.59
CA GLY A 75 1.81 -4.82 7.03
C GLY A 75 1.86 -4.38 5.57
N MET A 76 0.75 -4.53 4.85
CA MET A 76 0.75 -4.44 3.39
C MET A 76 0.71 -3.02 2.85
N MET A 77 0.26 -2.07 3.67
CA MET A 77 0.22 -0.64 3.33
C MET A 77 1.60 -0.09 2.89
N GLU A 78 2.69 -0.57 3.51
CA GLU A 78 4.04 -0.09 3.23
C GLU A 78 4.56 -0.52 1.86
N TYR A 79 4.14 -1.70 1.39
CA TYR A 79 4.46 -2.19 0.05
C TYR A 79 3.56 -1.53 -0.98
N VAL A 80 2.24 -1.53 -0.70
CA VAL A 80 1.21 -1.04 -1.61
C VAL A 80 1.37 0.46 -1.86
N GLY A 81 1.70 1.27 -0.85
CA GLY A 81 1.99 2.69 -1.03
C GLY A 81 3.14 2.93 -2.01
N VAL A 82 4.21 2.13 -1.94
CA VAL A 82 5.35 2.21 -2.86
C VAL A 82 4.95 1.79 -4.28
N ILE A 83 4.17 0.70 -4.42
CA ILE A 83 3.68 0.21 -5.72
C ILE A 83 2.78 1.26 -6.40
N LEU A 84 1.84 1.86 -5.67
CA LEU A 84 0.94 2.89 -6.19
C LEU A 84 1.70 4.12 -6.70
N VAL A 85 2.73 4.56 -5.99
CA VAL A 85 3.59 5.67 -6.44
C VAL A 85 4.39 5.27 -7.66
N ARG A 86 5.01 4.08 -7.66
CA ARG A 86 5.82 3.59 -8.78
C ARG A 86 5.02 3.49 -10.08
N GLU A 87 3.80 2.97 -10.00
CA GLU A 87 2.93 2.75 -11.17
C GLU A 87 2.11 3.99 -11.55
N GLY A 88 2.28 5.12 -10.85
CA GLY A 88 1.64 6.39 -11.18
C GLY A 88 0.16 6.44 -10.82
N TYR A 89 -0.27 5.66 -9.84
CA TYR A 89 -1.59 5.74 -9.21
C TYR A 89 -1.62 6.70 -8.03
N ALA A 90 -0.45 6.99 -7.46
CA ALA A 90 -0.31 7.95 -6.38
C ALA A 90 0.93 8.82 -6.56
N ILE A 91 0.97 9.94 -5.84
CA ILE A 91 2.13 10.82 -5.74
C ILE A 91 2.58 10.81 -4.28
N ARG A 92 3.89 10.73 -4.04
CA ARG A 92 4.46 10.90 -2.70
C ARG A 92 4.41 12.38 -2.31
N GLU A 93 3.64 12.69 -1.28
CA GLU A 93 3.48 14.06 -0.75
C GLU A 93 4.47 14.33 0.37
N SER A 94 4.80 13.31 1.17
CA SER A 94 5.76 13.40 2.27
C SER A 94 6.40 12.04 2.56
N ASP A 95 7.16 11.93 3.65
CA ASP A 95 7.70 10.66 4.12
C ASP A 95 6.66 9.71 4.71
N THR A 96 5.45 10.20 4.99
CA THR A 96 4.38 9.39 5.58
C THR A 96 3.09 9.41 4.77
N GLN A 97 3.00 10.21 3.70
CA GLN A 97 1.75 10.44 2.99
C GLN A 97 1.89 10.28 1.47
N ILE A 98 0.81 9.79 0.86
CA ILE A 98 0.60 9.80 -0.58
C ILE A 98 -0.71 10.49 -0.94
N ARG A 99 -0.79 11.02 -2.14
CA ARG A 99 -2.05 11.41 -2.78
C ARG A 99 -2.42 10.37 -3.83
N VAL A 100 -3.58 9.74 -3.70
CA VAL A 100 -4.10 8.84 -4.75
C VAL A 100 -4.71 9.70 -5.86
N ILE A 101 -4.27 9.50 -7.10
CA ILE A 101 -4.59 10.38 -8.24
C ILE A 101 -5.31 9.66 -9.38
N ARG A 102 -5.36 8.32 -9.35
CA ARG A 102 -6.03 7.51 -10.36
C ARG A 102 -6.79 6.41 -9.68
#